data_AF-A0A7X0VQQ4-F1
#
_entry.id   AF-A0A7X0VQQ4-F1
#
_cell.length_a   1.000
_cell.length_b   1.000
_cell.length_c   1.000
_cell.angle_alpha   90.00
_cell.angle_beta   90.00
_cell.angle_gamma   90.00
#
_symmetry.space_group_name_H-M   'P 1'
#
loop_
_entity.id
_entity.type
_entity.pdbx_description
1 polymer ?
#
loop_
_entity_poly.entity_id
_entity_poly.type
_entity_poly.pdbx_seq_one_letter_code
_entity_poly.pdbx_strand_id
1 'polypeptide(L)'
;MSPLAKEVIDVLGKEEDNNLLAEVLDFYGYLKAKKRKEEDIKWQLVKEDEATDEEVDIINRYESNKTDNSISLDMLTKELGI
;
A
#
# COMPACT_ATOMS: atom_id res chain seq x y z
N MET A 1 12.55 -8.51 -1.40
CA MET A 1 13.34 -9.45 -2.22
C MET A 1 13.82 -10.56 -1.29
N SER A 2 13.86 -11.82 -1.71
CA SER A 2 14.30 -12.89 -0.80
C SER A 2 15.82 -12.79 -0.55
N PRO A 3 16.33 -13.28 0.60
CA PRO A 3 17.77 -13.33 0.86
C PRO A 3 18.55 -14.06 -0.22
N LEU A 4 18.00 -15.19 -0.71
CA LEU A 4 18.58 -15.98 -1.79
C LEU A 4 18.68 -15.20 -3.12
N ALA A 5 17.65 -14.43 -3.48
CA ALA A 5 17.68 -13.62 -4.70
C ALA A 5 18.79 -12.56 -4.66
N LYS A 6 19.03 -11.99 -3.49
CA LYS A 6 20.11 -11.02 -3.28
C LYS A 6 21.48 -11.67 -3.42
N GLU A 7 21.65 -12.85 -2.83
CA GLU A 7 22.90 -13.61 -2.93
C GLU A 7 23.22 -14.01 -4.38
N VAL A 8 22.22 -14.46 -5.15
CA VAL A 8 22.39 -14.79 -6.57
C VAL A 8 22.82 -13.57 -7.38
N ILE A 9 22.20 -12.41 -7.18
CA ILE A 9 22.58 -11.16 -7.85
C ILE A 9 23.99 -10.74 -7.47
N ASP A 10 24.34 -10.83 -6.19
CA ASP A 10 25.67 -10.44 -5.68
C ASP A 10 26.77 -11.37 -6.20
N VAL A 11 26.50 -12.67 -6.39
CA VAL A 11 27.44 -13.62 -6.99
C VAL A 11 27.62 -13.34 -8.48
N LEU A 12 26.51 -13.21 -9.23
CA LEU A 12 26.57 -12.95 -10.68
C LEU A 12 27.24 -11.61 -11.00
N GLY A 13 27.03 -10.58 -10.17
CA GLY A 13 27.72 -9.31 -10.31
C GLY A 13 29.22 -9.38 -10.04
N LYS A 14 29.68 -10.30 -9.19
CA LYS A 14 31.11 -10.54 -8.93
C LYS A 14 31.78 -11.41 -9.99
N GLU A 15 31.03 -12.31 -10.61
CA GLU A 15 31.50 -13.16 -11.70
C GLU A 15 31.54 -12.42 -13.06
N GLU A 16 31.11 -11.16 -13.10
CA GLU A 16 31.00 -10.32 -14.31
C GLU A 16 30.16 -10.96 -15.43
N ASP A 17 29.29 -11.93 -15.09
CA ASP A 17 28.37 -12.56 -16.04
C ASP A 17 27.16 -11.65 -16.26
N ASN A 18 27.41 -10.58 -17.01
CA ASN A 18 26.44 -9.52 -17.29
C ASN A 18 25.21 -10.03 -18.07
N ASN A 19 25.37 -11.09 -18.86
CA ASN A 19 24.27 -11.66 -19.64
C ASN A 19 23.31 -12.42 -18.73
N LEU A 20 23.84 -13.33 -17.90
CA LEU A 20 23.01 -14.09 -16.97
C LEU A 20 22.41 -13.20 -15.88
N LEU A 21 23.14 -12.17 -15.42
CA LEU A 21 22.62 -11.19 -14.49
C LEU A 21 21.43 -10.43 -15.08
N ALA A 22 21.49 -10.02 -16.35
CA ALA A 22 20.38 -9.35 -17.03
C ALA A 22 19.13 -10.25 -17.08
N GLU A 23 19.29 -11.52 -17.46
CA GLU A 23 18.18 -12.48 -17.50
C GLU A 23 17.53 -12.70 -16.12
N VAL A 24 18.35 -12.80 -15.08
CA VAL A 24 17.88 -12.96 -13.69
C VAL A 24 17.11 -11.73 -13.22
N LEU A 25 17.60 -10.53 -13.52
CA LEU A 25 16.93 -9.28 -13.20
C LEU A 25 15.60 -9.14 -13.96
N ASP A 26 15.58 -9.48 -15.25
CA ASP A 26 14.37 -9.47 -16.07
C ASP A 26 13.32 -10.46 -15.56
N PHE A 27 13.74 -11.67 -15.15
CA PHE A 27 12.86 -12.65 -14.55
C PHE A 27 12.22 -12.15 -13.25
N TYR A 28 13.01 -11.52 -12.36
CA TYR A 28 12.47 -10.92 -11.14
C TYR A 28 11.55 -9.71 -11.44
N GLY A 29 11.86 -8.94 -12.49
CA GLY A 29 11.00 -7.88 -13.01
C GLY A 29 9.64 -8.42 -13.45
N TYR A 30 9.63 -9.49 -14.23
CA TYR A 30 8.42 -10.18 -14.67
C TYR A 30 7.59 -10.68 -13.49
N LEU A 31 8.20 -11.35 -12.50
CA LEU A 31 7.48 -11.84 -11.32
C LEU A 31 6.81 -10.70 -10.53
N LYS A 32 7.48 -9.56 -10.40
CA LYS A 32 6.92 -8.37 -9.74
C LYS A 32 5.72 -7.83 -10.51
N ALA A 33 5.82 -7.74 -11.84
CA ALA A 33 4.73 -7.28 -12.70
C ALA A 33 3.53 -8.24 -12.66
N LYS A 34 3.79 -9.56 -12.69
CA LYS A 34 2.75 -10.59 -12.57
C LYS A 34 1.98 -10.46 -11.26
N LYS A 35 2.69 -10.32 -10.14
CA LYS A 35 2.05 -10.16 -8.82
C LYS A 35 1.18 -8.91 -8.74
N ARG A 36 1.65 -7.77 -9.27
CA ARG A 36 0.86 -6.54 -9.35
C ARG A 36 -0.42 -6.74 -10.16
N LYS A 37 -0.31 -7.37 -11.32
CA LYS A 37 -1.48 -7.67 -12.16
C LYS A 37 -2.49 -8.57 -11.44
N GLU A 38 -2.03 -9.55 -10.67
CA GLU A 38 -2.90 -10.39 -9.83
C GLU A 38 -3.59 -9.59 -8.71
N GLU A 39 -2.87 -8.64 -8.08
CA GLU A 39 -3.44 -7.73 -7.08
C GLU A 39 -4.49 -6.79 -7.71
N ASP A 40 -4.20 -6.20 -8.86
CA ASP A 40 -5.14 -5.34 -9.60
C ASP A 40 -6.41 -6.10 -9.98
N ILE A 41 -6.29 -7.35 -10.44
CA ILE A 41 -7.44 -8.21 -10.73
C ILE A 41 -8.25 -8.47 -9.46
N LYS A 42 -7.60 -8.73 -8.32
CA LYS A 42 -8.32 -8.92 -7.05
C LYS A 42 -9.11 -7.68 -6.67
N TRP A 43 -8.53 -6.48 -6.83
CA TRP A 43 -9.23 -5.22 -6.59
C TRP A 43 -10.43 -5.01 -7.53
N GLN A 44 -10.30 -5.37 -8.82
CA GLN A 44 -11.42 -5.31 -9.78
C GLN A 44 -12.55 -6.30 -9.45
N LEU A 45 -12.25 -7.38 -8.73
CA LEU A 45 -13.21 -8.39 -8.32
C LEU A 45 -13.87 -8.09 -6.97
N VAL A 46 -13.37 -7.09 -6.22
CA VAL A 46 -14.06 -6.59 -5.04
C VAL A 46 -15.35 -5.92 -5.53
N LYS A 47 -16.49 -6.46 -5.14
CA LYS A 47 -17.76 -5.74 -5.27
C LYS A 47 -17.77 -4.67 -4.21
N GLU A 48 -17.77 -3.41 -4.64
CA GLU A 48 -18.15 -2.30 -3.77
C GLU A 48 -19.60 -2.54 -3.34
N ASP A 49 -19.82 -2.66 -2.04
CA ASP A 49 -21.15 -2.63 -1.44
C ASP A 49 -21.59 -1.19 -1.21
N GLU A 50 -22.90 -0.98 -1.21
CA GLU A 50 -23.43 0.29 -0.73
C GLU A 50 -23.21 0.39 0.78
N ALA A 51 -22.90 1.58 1.26
CA ALA A 51 -22.78 1.84 2.68
C ALA A 51 -24.06 1.38 3.39
N THR A 52 -23.88 0.67 4.50
CA THR A 52 -25.01 0.22 5.32
C THR A 52 -25.70 1.43 5.98
N ASP A 53 -26.97 1.27 6.34
CA ASP A 53 -27.74 2.32 7.03
C ASP A 53 -27.02 2.81 8.30
N GLU A 54 -26.32 1.92 9.01
CA GLU A 54 -25.52 2.26 10.19
C GLU A 54 -24.31 3.14 9.85
N GLU A 55 -23.60 2.84 8.77
CA GLU A 55 -22.45 3.64 8.30
C GLU A 55 -22.89 5.00 7.80
N VAL A 56 -24.02 5.06 7.08
CA VAL A 56 -24.65 6.31 6.64
C VAL A 56 -25.05 7.17 7.85
N ASP A 57 -25.63 6.57 8.90
CA ASP A 57 -25.97 7.29 10.13
C ASP A 57 -24.75 7.80 10.89
N ILE A 58 -23.63 7.08 10.86
CA ILE A 58 -22.36 7.53 11.46
C ILE A 58 -21.82 8.72 10.68
N ILE A 59 -21.79 8.64 9.35
CA ILE A 59 -21.32 9.73 8.48
C ILE A 59 -22.19 10.97 8.64
N ASN A 60 -23.52 10.80 8.65
CA ASN A 60 -24.46 11.90 8.83
C ASN A 60 -24.31 12.57 10.20
N ARG A 61 -24.11 11.79 11.27
CA ARG A 61 -23.81 12.32 12.61
C ARG A 61 -22.48 13.07 12.64
N TYR A 62 -21.46 12.56 11.95
CA TYR A 62 -20.17 13.23 11.87
C TYR A 62 -20.27 14.56 11.12
N GLU A 63 -20.86 14.59 9.92
CA GLU A 63 -21.04 15.81 9.13
C GLU A 63 -21.93 16.84 9.85
N SER A 64 -22.98 16.38 10.55
CA SER A 64 -23.84 17.26 11.35
C SER A 64 -23.13 17.85 12.58
N ASN A 65 -22.16 17.13 13.16
CA ASN A 65 -21.35 17.60 14.30
C ASN A 65 -20.09 18.37 13.87
N LYS A 66 -19.72 18.31 12.58
CA LYS A 66 -18.53 18.95 12.02
C LYS A 66 -18.57 20.47 12.15
N THR A 67 -19.77 21.04 12.20
CA THR A 67 -19.99 22.48 12.40
C THR A 67 -19.94 22.93 13.86
N ASP A 68 -20.30 22.07 14.82
CA ASP A 68 -20.44 22.46 16.24
C ASP A 68 -19.26 22.05 17.13
N ASN A 69 -18.48 21.04 16.76
CA ASN A 69 -17.42 20.46 17.61
C ASN A 69 -16.02 20.42 16.96
N SER A 70 -15.74 21.26 15.96
CA SER A 70 -14.38 21.35 15.42
C SER A 70 -13.44 22.04 16.41
N ILE A 71 -12.84 21.28 17.32
CA ILE A 71 -11.76 21.77 18.17
C ILE A 71 -10.49 21.80 17.30
N SER A 72 -9.87 22.98 17.20
CA SER A 72 -8.58 23.15 16.53
C SER A 72 -7.53 22.19 17.11
N LEU A 73 -6.70 21.59 16.25
CA LEU A 73 -5.56 20.79 16.70
C LEU A 73 -4.64 21.58 17.65
N ASP A 74 -4.51 22.89 17.44
CA ASP A 74 -3.74 23.81 18.29
C ASP A 74 -4.36 23.98 19.69
N MET A 75 -5.68 23.83 19.80
CA MET A 75 -6.40 23.89 21.07
C MET A 75 -6.25 22.58 21.84
N LEU A 76 -6.25 21.44 21.13
CA LEU A 76 -6.00 20.11 21.70
C LEU A 76 -4.56 19.92 22.18
N THR A 77 -3.56 20.39 21.44
CA THR A 77 -2.16 20.32 21.87
C THR A 77 -1.93 21.14 23.14
N LYS A 78 -2.53 22.33 23.22
CA LYS A 78 -2.52 23.17 24.43
C LYS A 78 -3.16 22.50 25.64
N GLU A 79 -4.31 21.85 25.47
CA GLU A 79 -4.99 21.15 26.57
C GLU A 79 -4.25 19.90 27.03
N LEU A 80 -3.65 19.15 26.09
CA LEU A 80 -2.92 17.92 26.38
C LEU A 80 -1.48 18.18 26.88
N GLY A 81 -1.01 19.43 26.84
CA GLY A 81 0.33 19.81 27.26
C GLY A 81 1.44 19.23 26.38
N ILE A 82 1.15 19.00 25.10
CA ILE A 82 2.07 18.48 24.07
C ILE A 82 2.51 19.61 23.15
#